data_AF-A0A0M2JVX1-F1
#
_entry.id   AF-A0A0M2JVX1-F1
#
_cell.length_a   1.000
_cell.length_b   1.000
_cell.length_c   1.000
_cell.angle_alpha   90.00
_cell.angle_beta   90.00
_cell.angle_gamma   90.00
#
_symmetry.space_group_name_H-M   'P 1'
#
loop_
_entity.id
_entity.type
_entity.pdbx_description
1 polymer ?
#
loop_
_entity_poly.entity_id
_entity_poly.type
_entity_poly.pdbx_seq_one_letter_code
_entity_poly.pdbx_strand_id
1 'polypeptide(L)'
;MVVERGLARCPRCVSMADYVFIESVPHGMRYEVRCRKCGERYSEDMWPTPGAELVRVDRPLLWPPDREPVPPRDWAAEIRGHVSAAVLWSRAELDEMVRLTRTIAPKRRFGRMVAAD
;
A
#
# COMPACT_ATOMS: atom_id res chain seq x y z
N MET A 1 -20.40 18.88 -27.09
CA MET A 1 -21.21 19.57 -26.05
C MET A 1 -20.77 19.07 -24.67
N VAL A 2 -20.77 19.90 -23.61
CA VAL A 2 -20.49 19.38 -22.24
C VAL A 2 -21.77 18.77 -21.69
N VAL A 3 -21.72 17.49 -21.34
CA VAL A 3 -22.89 16.71 -20.90
C VAL A 3 -22.95 16.51 -19.39
N GLU A 4 -21.80 16.47 -18.72
CA GLU A 4 -21.71 16.32 -17.26
C GLU A 4 -20.50 17.09 -16.73
N ARG A 5 -20.60 17.59 -15.50
CA ARG A 5 -19.50 18.21 -14.75
C ARG A 5 -19.56 17.82 -13.29
N GLY A 6 -18.41 17.76 -12.63
CA GLY A 6 -18.34 17.51 -11.20
C GLY A 6 -16.95 17.67 -10.64
N LEU A 7 -16.70 17.01 -9.51
CA LEU A 7 -15.43 17.06 -8.78
C LEU A 7 -14.76 15.69 -8.79
N ALA A 8 -13.46 15.66 -9.15
CA ALA A 8 -12.62 14.46 -9.14
C ALA A 8 -11.25 14.76 -8.52
N ARG A 9 -10.48 13.71 -8.18
CA ARG A 9 -9.11 13.86 -7.69
C ARG A 9 -8.15 14.04 -8.86
N CYS A 10 -7.25 15.02 -8.77
CA CYS A 10 -6.19 15.20 -9.76
C CYS A 10 -5.25 13.97 -9.77
N PRO A 11 -5.03 13.31 -10.92
CA PRO A 11 -4.13 12.14 -11.00
C PRO A 11 -2.68 12.45 -10.59
N ARG A 12 -2.26 13.71 -10.71
CA ARG A 12 -0.89 14.13 -10.40
C ARG A 12 -0.67 14.54 -8.95
N CYS A 13 -1.55 15.36 -8.37
CA CYS A 13 -1.34 15.93 -7.04
C CYS A 13 -2.44 15.59 -6.02
N VAL A 14 -3.45 14.82 -6.42
CA VAL A 14 -4.56 14.32 -5.57
C VAL A 14 -5.41 15.43 -4.94
N SER A 15 -5.22 16.70 -5.33
CA SER A 15 -6.12 17.78 -4.95
C SER A 15 -7.49 17.59 -5.59
N MET A 16 -8.50 18.23 -5.00
CA MET A 16 -9.79 18.39 -5.66
C MET A 16 -9.59 19.14 -6.99
N ALA A 17 -10.22 18.67 -8.05
CA ALA A 17 -10.17 19.21 -9.40
C ALA A 17 -11.55 19.11 -10.06
N ASP A 18 -11.82 19.97 -11.02
CA ASP A 18 -13.06 19.94 -11.80
C ASP A 18 -12.93 18.86 -12.88
N TYR A 19 -13.94 18.01 -13.07
CA TYR A 19 -14.04 17.14 -14.25
C TYR A 19 -15.21 17.56 -15.14
N VAL A 20 -15.11 17.23 -16.43
CA VAL A 20 -16.18 17.39 -17.42
C VAL A 20 -16.23 16.20 -18.36
N PHE A 21 -17.43 15.81 -18.77
CA PHE A 21 -17.65 14.93 -19.92
C PHE A 21 -18.11 15.76 -21.12
N ILE A 22 -17.45 15.58 -22.26
CA ILE A 22 -17.68 16.33 -23.49
C ILE A 22 -18.07 15.35 -24.59
N GLU A 23 -19.32 15.41 -25.04
CA GLU A 23 -19.76 14.66 -26.21
C GLU A 23 -19.21 15.28 -27.49
N SER A 24 -18.66 14.44 -28.36
CA SER A 24 -18.10 14.76 -29.67
C SER A 24 -18.84 13.98 -30.76
N VAL A 25 -19.30 14.69 -31.79
CA VAL A 25 -20.04 14.12 -32.92
C VAL A 25 -19.08 13.26 -33.78
N PRO A 26 -19.47 12.07 -34.27
CA PRO A 26 -20.80 11.47 -34.22
C PRO A 26 -21.15 10.69 -32.94
N HIS A 27 -20.20 10.03 -32.26
CA HIS A 27 -20.50 9.23 -31.05
C HIS A 27 -19.35 9.16 -30.04
N GLY A 28 -18.34 10.03 -30.12
CA GLY A 28 -17.24 10.04 -29.15
C GLY A 28 -17.63 10.79 -27.87
N MET A 29 -17.04 10.43 -26.75
CA MET A 29 -17.14 11.18 -25.50
C MET A 29 -15.73 11.40 -24.95
N ARG A 30 -15.41 12.60 -24.46
CA ARG A 30 -14.14 12.91 -23.81
C ARG A 30 -14.36 13.19 -22.33
N TYR A 31 -13.69 12.44 -21.49
CA TYR A 31 -13.55 12.76 -20.07
C TYR A 31 -12.33 13.68 -19.88
N GLU A 32 -12.48 14.76 -19.12
CA GLU A 32 -11.39 15.71 -18.88
C GLU A 32 -11.37 16.19 -17.43
N VAL A 33 -10.19 16.19 -16.79
CA VAL A 33 -9.96 16.70 -15.44
C VAL A 33 -9.01 17.90 -15.50
N ARG A 34 -9.42 19.03 -14.90
CA ARG A 34 -8.63 20.27 -14.84
C ARG A 34 -8.26 20.59 -13.40
N CYS A 35 -6.97 20.45 -13.07
CA CYS A 35 -6.48 20.81 -11.74
C CYS A 35 -6.01 22.27 -11.72
N ARG A 36 -6.68 23.10 -10.91
CA ARG A 36 -6.25 24.50 -10.69
C ARG A 36 -5.04 24.64 -9.76
N LYS A 37 -4.73 23.60 -8.97
CA LYS A 37 -3.61 23.62 -8.01
C LYS A 37 -2.28 23.38 -8.69
N CYS A 38 -2.14 22.31 -9.47
CA CYS A 38 -0.88 21.97 -10.14
C CYS A 38 -0.88 22.24 -11.65
N GLY A 39 -2.01 22.69 -12.22
CA GLY A 39 -2.14 22.98 -13.65
C GLY A 39 -2.31 21.74 -14.54
N GLU A 40 -2.33 20.53 -13.97
CA GLU A 40 -2.48 19.30 -14.74
C GLU A 40 -3.84 19.24 -15.45
N ARG A 41 -3.79 18.79 -16.71
CA ARG A 41 -4.98 18.53 -17.52
C ARG A 41 -4.93 17.10 -18.04
N TYR A 42 -5.71 16.24 -17.42
CA TYR A 42 -5.90 14.87 -17.88
C TYR A 42 -7.09 14.81 -18.84
N SER A 43 -6.97 14.07 -19.93
CA SER A 43 -8.08 13.83 -20.86
C SER A 43 -8.03 12.41 -21.41
N GLU A 44 -9.19 11.79 -21.50
CA GLU A 44 -9.36 10.44 -22.03
C GLU A 44 -10.53 10.41 -23.02
N ASP A 45 -10.25 9.93 -24.24
CA ASP A 45 -11.25 9.77 -25.28
C ASP A 45 -11.91 8.39 -25.18
N MET A 46 -13.21 8.40 -24.92
CA MET A 46 -14.08 7.25 -24.84
C MET A 46 -14.84 7.12 -26.16
N TRP A 47 -14.63 6.02 -26.85
CA TRP A 47 -15.37 5.68 -28.06
C TRP A 47 -16.28 4.49 -27.77
N PRO A 48 -17.55 4.49 -28.20
CA PRO A 48 -18.35 3.30 -28.16
C PRO A 48 -17.67 2.25 -29.03
N THR A 49 -17.42 1.06 -28.47
CA THR A 49 -16.84 -0.06 -29.19
C THR A 49 -17.71 -0.36 -30.42
N PRO A 50 -17.15 -0.37 -31.65
CA PRO A 50 -17.93 -0.68 -32.85
C PRO A 50 -18.60 -2.05 -32.70
N GLY A 51 -19.92 -2.11 -32.84
CA GLY A 51 -20.71 -3.36 -32.70
C GLY A 51 -21.15 -3.69 -31.28
N ALA A 52 -20.90 -2.84 -30.28
CA ALA A 52 -21.52 -2.96 -28.97
C ALA A 52 -22.99 -2.53 -29.04
N GLU A 53 -23.88 -3.50 -29.23
CA GLU A 53 -25.30 -3.35 -28.94
C GLU A 53 -25.44 -2.81 -27.50
N LEU A 54 -26.00 -1.60 -27.35
CA LEU A 54 -26.07 -0.83 -26.09
C LEU A 54 -26.97 -1.47 -25.01
N VAL A 55 -27.25 -2.77 -25.08
CA VAL A 55 -27.98 -3.51 -24.04
C VAL A 55 -27.38 -4.91 -23.88
N ARG A 56 -26.16 -4.99 -23.36
CA ARG A 56 -25.94 -5.95 -22.28
C ARG A 56 -25.94 -5.14 -20.99
N VAL A 57 -27.06 -5.24 -20.28
CA VAL A 57 -27.03 -5.08 -18.83
C VAL A 57 -26.09 -6.17 -18.34
N ASP A 58 -24.79 -5.87 -18.32
CA ASP A 58 -23.85 -6.64 -17.53
C ASP A 58 -24.50 -6.76 -16.16
N ARG A 59 -24.50 -7.98 -15.60
CA ARG A 59 -25.00 -8.24 -14.25
C ARG A 59 -24.54 -7.07 -13.38
N PRO A 60 -25.46 -6.41 -12.65
CA PRO A 60 -25.07 -5.31 -11.78
C PRO A 60 -23.84 -5.76 -11.00
N LEU A 61 -22.78 -4.95 -11.03
CA LEU A 61 -21.61 -5.18 -10.19
C LEU A 61 -22.14 -5.26 -8.75
N LEU A 62 -22.29 -6.48 -8.26
CA LEU A 62 -22.68 -6.76 -6.89
C LEU A 62 -21.45 -6.46 -6.05
N TRP A 63 -21.36 -5.21 -5.62
CA TRP A 63 -20.44 -4.86 -4.54
C TRP A 63 -20.72 -5.80 -3.38
N PRO A 64 -19.68 -6.42 -2.79
CA PRO A 64 -19.85 -7.13 -1.54
C PRO A 64 -20.58 -6.18 -0.58
N PRO A 65 -21.60 -6.66 0.14
CA PRO A 65 -22.29 -5.82 1.10
C PRO A 65 -21.27 -5.17 2.03
N ASP A 66 -21.44 -3.87 2.27
CA ASP A 66 -20.58 -3.10 3.17
C ASP A 66 -20.50 -3.83 4.50
N ARG A 67 -19.32 -4.38 4.81
CA ARG A 67 -19.08 -5.05 6.08
C ARG A 67 -18.85 -3.98 7.14
N GLU A 68 -19.93 -3.44 7.69
CA GLU A 68 -19.89 -2.64 8.92
C GLU A 68 -19.86 -3.55 10.18
N PRO A 69 -19.22 -3.12 11.29
CA PRO A 69 -17.99 -2.34 11.37
C PRO A 69 -16.78 -3.29 11.47
N VAL A 70 -15.66 -2.93 10.85
CA VAL A 70 -14.37 -3.50 11.24
C VAL A 70 -14.16 -3.11 12.71
N PRO A 71 -14.02 -4.06 13.65
CA PRO A 71 -13.79 -3.71 15.05
C PRO A 71 -12.57 -2.80 15.14
N PRO A 72 -12.56 -1.80 16.05
CA PRO A 72 -11.44 -0.90 16.21
C PRO A 72 -10.15 -1.71 16.35
N ARG A 73 -9.25 -1.57 15.38
CA ARG A 73 -7.99 -2.30 15.39
C ARG A 73 -7.12 -1.74 16.51
N ASP A 74 -6.78 -2.57 17.49
CA ASP A 74 -5.82 -2.21 18.53
C ASP A 74 -4.39 -2.27 17.97
N TRP A 75 -4.03 -1.20 17.25
CA TRP A 75 -2.69 -1.01 16.72
C TRP A 75 -1.60 -1.12 17.79
N ALA A 76 -1.89 -0.71 19.02
CA ALA A 76 -0.91 -0.73 20.09
C ALA A 76 -0.62 -2.17 20.53
N ALA A 77 -1.65 -3.01 20.66
CA ALA A 77 -1.45 -4.43 20.94
C ALA A 77 -0.73 -5.15 19.79
N GLU A 78 -1.09 -4.85 18.55
CA GLU A 78 -0.46 -5.46 17.38
C GLU A 78 1.03 -5.09 17.27
N ILE A 79 1.38 -3.81 17.41
CA ILE A 79 2.78 -3.36 17.41
C ILE A 79 3.54 -4.02 18.57
N ARG A 80 2.97 -4.06 19.77
CA ARG A 80 3.59 -4.74 20.92
C ARG A 80 3.82 -6.23 20.64
N GLY A 81 2.88 -6.89 19.96
CA GLY A 81 3.01 -8.28 19.54
C GLY A 81 4.18 -8.50 18.60
N HIS A 82 4.29 -7.67 17.55
CA HIS A 82 5.40 -7.73 16.60
C HIS A 82 6.76 -7.45 17.26
N VAL A 83 6.85 -6.44 18.13
CA VAL A 83 8.09 -6.12 18.86
C VAL A 83 8.47 -7.27 19.79
N SER A 84 7.51 -7.87 20.50
CA SER A 84 7.76 -9.00 21.39
C SER A 84 8.28 -10.21 20.63
N ALA A 85 7.68 -10.53 19.49
CA ALA A 85 8.13 -11.62 18.63
C ALA A 85 9.57 -11.38 18.12
N ALA A 86 9.89 -10.15 17.71
CA ALA A 86 11.24 -9.80 17.28
C ALA A 86 12.26 -9.94 18.42
N VAL A 87 11.94 -9.47 19.63
CA VAL A 87 12.81 -9.59 20.81
C VAL A 87 13.08 -11.05 21.16
N LEU A 88 12.05 -11.90 21.14
CA LEU A 88 12.20 -13.34 21.41
C LEU A 88 13.09 -14.01 20.37
N TRP A 89 12.88 -13.69 19.09
CA TRP A 89 13.69 -14.21 18.00
C TRP A 89 15.17 -13.79 18.13
N SER A 90 15.43 -12.49 18.34
CA SER A 90 16.80 -11.98 18.52
C SER A 90 17.48 -12.57 19.76
N ARG A 91 16.75 -12.77 20.85
CA ARG A 91 17.31 -13.41 22.05
C ARG A 91 17.70 -14.86 21.79
N ALA A 92 16.87 -15.62 21.07
CA ALA A 92 17.18 -17.00 20.70
C ALA A 92 18.42 -17.07 19.80
N GLU A 93 18.55 -16.14 18.85
CA GLU A 93 19.73 -16.04 17.98
C GLU A 93 21.01 -15.74 18.79
N LEU A 94 20.94 -14.78 19.73
CA LEU A 94 22.06 -14.46 20.62
C LEU A 94 22.43 -15.63 21.54
N ASP A 95 21.45 -16.32 22.11
CA ASP A 95 21.70 -17.49 22.96
C ASP A 95 22.41 -18.61 22.19
N GLU A 96 22.05 -18.82 20.92
CA GLU A 96 22.74 -19.77 20.05
C GLU A 96 24.16 -19.31 19.69
N MET A 97 24.36 -18.02 19.39
CA MET A 97 25.71 -17.47 19.18
C MET A 97 26.60 -17.65 20.43
N VAL A 98 26.06 -17.40 21.63
CA VAL A 98 26.78 -17.60 22.89
C VAL A 98 27.12 -19.08 23.11
N ARG A 99 26.21 -19.99 22.76
CA ARG A 99 26.45 -21.43 22.84
C ARG A 99 27.60 -21.86 21.94
N LEU A 100 27.59 -21.42 20.67
CA LEU A 100 28.63 -21.74 19.68
C LEU A 100 29.98 -21.12 20.03
N THR A 101 30.01 -19.91 20.58
CA THR A 101 31.27 -19.26 20.99
C THR A 101 31.86 -19.85 22.26
N ARG A 102 31.03 -20.37 23.18
CA ARG A 102 31.49 -21.11 24.38
C ARG A 102 32.20 -22.42 24.04
N THR A 103 31.84 -23.09 22.96
CA THR A 103 32.54 -24.32 22.52
C THR A 103 33.85 -24.02 21.78
N ILE A 104 34.03 -22.78 21.31
CA ILE A 104 35.22 -22.34 20.57
C ILE A 104 36.34 -21.83 21.50
N ALA A 105 36.03 -21.32 22.72
CA ALA A 105 37.05 -20.79 23.63
C ALA A 105 37.93 -21.91 24.26
N PRO A 106 39.19 -22.10 23.82
CA PRO A 106 40.06 -23.10 24.39
C PRO A 106 40.75 -22.49 25.61
N LYS A 107 40.63 -23.16 26.76
CA LYS A 107 41.53 -23.12 27.94
C LYS A 107 42.62 -22.02 27.94
N ARG A 108 42.28 -20.77 28.27
CA ARG A 108 43.25 -19.78 28.78
C ARG A 108 43.06 -19.59 30.28
N ARG A 109 43.27 -20.65 31.05
CA ARG A 109 43.26 -20.55 32.52
C ARG A 109 44.09 -21.62 33.21
N PHE A 110 45.35 -21.81 32.81
CA PHE A 110 46.36 -22.42 33.69
C PHE A 110 47.74 -21.87 33.30
N GLY A 111 48.44 -21.29 34.28
CA GLY A 111 49.80 -20.77 34.09
C GLY A 111 50.17 -19.53 34.90
N ARG A 112 49.74 -19.42 36.16
CA ARG A 112 50.42 -18.55 37.13
C ARG A 112 50.77 -19.38 38.36
N MET A 113 51.79 -20.22 38.22
CA MET A 113 52.53 -20.79 39.34
C MET A 113 54.01 -20.54 39.08
N VAL A 114 54.59 -19.75 39.99
CA VAL A 114 55.94 -19.85 40.56
C VAL A 114 57.14 -19.80 39.59
N ALA A 115 57.91 -18.70 39.63
CA ALA A 115 59.38 -18.70 39.73
C ALA A 115 59.96 -17.27 39.80
N ALA A 116 61.19 -17.18 40.31
CA ALA A 116 62.10 -16.04 40.54
C ALA A 116 61.99 -15.43 41.94
N ASP A 117 62.69 -16.00 42.94
CA ASP A 117 64.12 -15.82 43.31
C ASP A 117 64.29 -14.71 44.37
#